data_AF-A0A7W2HW51-F1
#
_entry.id   AF-A0A7W2HW51-F1
#
_cell.length_a   1.000
_cell.length_b   1.000
_cell.length_c   1.000
_cell.angle_alpha   90.00
_cell.angle_beta   90.00
_cell.angle_gamma   90.00
#
_symmetry.space_group_name_H-M   'P 1'
#
loop_
_entity.id
_entity.type
_entity.pdbx_description
1 polymer ?
#
loop_
_entity_poly.entity_id
_entity_poly.type
_entity_poly.pdbx_seq_one_letter_code
_entity_poly.pdbx_strand_id
1 'polypeptide(L)'
;MNAPTVVLALLAALANAAASVLQRRAAADEADSGAGMRHAAHWMAHVLRRPFWLAGSALLAVSTVLQAAALTVGSLSLVQPLLAAELLFTLAVGSLVFHHAPDRRTWLAFVALALGLGLFLGAAAPTEGRSAATPGRWLLVGAATLLAVVLLVLASRPTRGSCRAALLALASAISFATTAALMKEVTGRIGDVGAGIFASWPLYALAVAGLTAFVLLQGAFRAGSLTASQPALTLGDALTSVALGWVLFDEHIGLGLRLVPEILGIALIGAGTVGLAHAASQHETWDKGSGGTGTGGATASRSAARARSRREP
;
A
#
# COMPACT_ATOMS: atom_id res chain seq x y z
N MET A 1 -13.63 -4.41 21.25
CA MET A 1 -13.40 -4.58 19.80
C MET A 1 -14.75 -4.70 19.13
N ASN A 2 -15.07 -3.77 18.25
CA ASN A 2 -16.37 -3.76 17.59
C ASN A 2 -16.30 -4.67 16.35
N ALA A 3 -16.98 -5.82 16.42
CA ALA A 3 -17.09 -6.78 15.30
C ALA A 3 -17.41 -6.13 13.94
N PRO A 4 -18.32 -5.13 13.82
CA PRO A 4 -18.59 -4.50 12.53
C PRO A 4 -17.36 -3.78 11.95
N THR A 5 -16.56 -3.11 12.77
CA THR A 5 -15.32 -2.44 12.34
C THR A 5 -14.34 -3.41 11.72
N VAL A 6 -14.14 -4.56 12.38
CA VAL A 6 -13.22 -5.61 11.91
C VAL A 6 -13.69 -6.16 10.57
N VAL A 7 -14.99 -6.46 10.44
CA VAL A 7 -15.55 -6.97 9.18
C VAL A 7 -15.41 -5.96 8.06
N LEU A 8 -15.79 -4.69 8.28
CA LEU A 8 -15.70 -3.63 7.27
C LEU A 8 -14.26 -3.39 6.81
N ALA A 9 -13.32 -3.34 7.75
CA ALA A 9 -11.91 -3.13 7.41
C ALA A 9 -11.29 -4.34 6.71
N LEU A 10 -11.66 -5.58 7.05
CA LEU A 10 -11.22 -6.77 6.30
C LEU A 10 -11.82 -6.83 4.90
N LEU A 11 -13.09 -6.46 4.73
CA LEU A 11 -13.72 -6.36 3.42
C LEU A 11 -13.08 -5.25 2.58
N ALA A 12 -12.74 -4.11 3.18
CA ALA A 12 -12.01 -3.03 2.53
C ALA A 12 -10.64 -3.53 2.04
N ALA A 13 -9.89 -4.22 2.90
CA ALA A 13 -8.60 -4.81 2.57
C ALA A 13 -8.70 -5.85 1.44
N LEU A 14 -9.73 -6.71 1.47
CA LEU A 14 -9.97 -7.71 0.43
C LEU A 14 -10.32 -7.07 -0.92
N ALA A 15 -11.19 -6.05 -0.91
CA ALA A 15 -11.55 -5.29 -2.11
C ALA A 15 -10.33 -4.56 -2.69
N ASN A 16 -9.47 -3.98 -1.85
CA ASN A 16 -8.24 -3.33 -2.30
C ASN A 16 -7.25 -4.34 -2.92
N ALA A 17 -7.08 -5.49 -2.26
CA ALA A 17 -6.24 -6.57 -2.75
C ALA A 17 -6.68 -7.06 -4.13
N ALA A 18 -7.98 -7.31 -4.31
CA ALA A 18 -8.53 -7.76 -5.58
C ALA A 18 -8.43 -6.66 -6.66
N ALA A 19 -8.61 -5.38 -6.31
CA ALA A 19 -8.36 -4.27 -7.24
C ALA A 19 -6.93 -4.29 -7.76
N SER A 20 -5.97 -4.39 -6.84
CA SER A 20 -4.54 -4.44 -7.13
C SER A 20 -4.18 -5.61 -8.06
N VAL A 21 -4.77 -6.80 -7.83
CA VAL A 21 -4.54 -7.97 -8.71
C VAL A 21 -5.14 -7.76 -10.10
N LEU A 22 -6.36 -7.23 -10.21
CA LEU A 22 -7.01 -6.97 -11.50
C LEU A 22 -6.25 -5.92 -12.31
N GLN A 23 -5.77 -4.85 -11.65
CA GLN A 23 -4.97 -3.81 -12.29
C GLN A 23 -3.62 -4.33 -12.76
N ARG A 24 -2.95 -5.19 -11.97
CA ARG A 24 -1.71 -5.87 -12.38
C ARG A 24 -1.92 -6.77 -13.58
N ARG A 25 -3.01 -7.54 -13.60
CA ARG A 25 -3.36 -8.38 -14.75
C ARG A 25 -3.62 -7.56 -16.01
N ALA A 26 -4.35 -6.44 -15.88
CA ALA A 26 -4.60 -5.53 -16.99
C ALA A 26 -3.30 -4.91 -17.54
N ALA A 27 -2.35 -4.59 -16.66
CA ALA A 27 -1.03 -4.06 -17.06
C ALA A 27 -0.10 -5.12 -17.68
N ALA A 28 -0.17 -6.37 -17.21
CA ALA A 28 0.63 -7.49 -17.74
C ALA A 28 0.23 -7.86 -19.18
N ASP A 29 -1.08 -7.83 -19.50
CA ASP A 29 -1.59 -8.05 -20.86
C ASP A 29 -1.08 -7.00 -21.89
N GLU A 30 -0.50 -5.89 -21.44
CA GLU A 30 -0.06 -4.77 -22.29
C GLU A 30 1.45 -4.76 -22.57
N ALA A 31 2.26 -5.46 -21.76
CA ALA A 31 3.72 -5.51 -21.91
C ALA A 31 4.19 -6.17 -23.22
N ASP A 32 3.32 -6.92 -23.90
CA ASP A 32 3.55 -7.51 -25.22
C ASP A 32 3.35 -6.52 -26.39
N SER A 33 2.88 -5.29 -26.13
CA SER A 33 2.59 -4.28 -27.17
C SER A 33 3.46 -3.03 -27.00
N GLY A 34 4.73 -3.11 -27.37
CA GLY A 34 5.68 -2.00 -27.23
C GLY A 34 5.27 -0.72 -27.99
N ALA A 35 5.04 0.40 -27.29
CA ALA A 35 4.98 1.73 -27.91
C ALA A 35 5.15 2.90 -26.92
N GLY A 36 5.87 3.95 -27.34
CA GLY A 36 6.30 5.10 -26.51
C GLY A 36 5.30 6.27 -26.31
N MET A 37 5.80 7.30 -25.62
CA MET A 37 5.14 8.45 -24.95
C MET A 37 3.95 9.15 -25.68
N ARG A 38 3.86 9.12 -27.01
CA ARG A 38 2.72 9.70 -27.76
C ARG A 38 1.46 8.83 -27.71
N HIS A 39 1.59 7.55 -27.33
CA HIS A 39 0.45 6.66 -27.12
C HIS A 39 -0.17 6.81 -25.74
N ALA A 40 0.48 7.48 -24.75
CA ALA A 40 -0.01 7.55 -23.37
C ALA A 40 -1.42 8.17 -23.22
N ALA A 41 -1.78 9.15 -24.06
CA ALA A 41 -3.11 9.79 -24.02
C ALA A 41 -4.21 8.92 -24.68
N HIS A 42 -3.90 8.25 -25.80
CA HIS A 42 -4.80 7.26 -26.41
C HIS A 42 -4.89 5.97 -25.57
N TRP A 43 -3.79 5.59 -24.92
CA TRP A 43 -3.65 4.50 -23.97
C TRP A 43 -4.53 4.73 -22.74
N MET A 44 -4.53 5.94 -22.16
CA MET A 44 -5.45 6.30 -21.07
C MET A 44 -6.92 6.08 -21.46
N ALA A 45 -7.32 6.50 -22.67
CA ALA A 45 -8.68 6.33 -23.19
C ALA A 45 -9.03 4.86 -23.54
N HIS A 46 -8.05 4.03 -23.88
CA HIS A 46 -8.25 2.60 -24.18
C HIS A 46 -8.26 1.73 -22.91
N VAL A 47 -7.40 2.05 -21.94
CA VAL A 47 -7.33 1.45 -20.60
C VAL A 47 -8.62 1.74 -19.81
N LEU A 48 -9.15 2.96 -19.90
CA LEU A 48 -10.45 3.37 -19.32
C LEU A 48 -11.65 2.55 -19.85
N ARG A 49 -11.50 1.86 -20.99
CA ARG A 49 -12.58 1.06 -21.60
C ARG A 49 -12.45 -0.44 -21.35
N ARG A 50 -11.38 -0.90 -20.69
CA ARG A 50 -11.21 -2.33 -20.42
C ARG A 50 -11.98 -2.75 -19.17
N PRO A 51 -12.73 -3.88 -19.24
CA PRO A 51 -13.61 -4.31 -18.16
C PRO A 51 -12.84 -4.65 -16.88
N PHE A 52 -11.62 -5.19 -16.96
CA PHE A 52 -10.79 -5.48 -15.79
C PHE A 52 -10.25 -4.22 -15.10
N TRP A 53 -9.94 -3.18 -15.87
CA TRP A 53 -9.49 -1.91 -15.30
C TRP A 53 -10.66 -1.17 -14.63
N LEU A 54 -11.83 -1.15 -15.28
CA LEU A 54 -13.06 -0.63 -14.69
C LEU A 54 -13.48 -1.41 -13.43
N ALA A 55 -13.38 -2.74 -13.46
CA ALA A 55 -13.64 -3.57 -12.29
C ALA A 55 -12.65 -3.30 -11.16
N GLY A 56 -11.36 -3.16 -11.45
CA GLY A 56 -10.35 -2.77 -10.46
C GLY A 56 -10.64 -1.40 -9.84
N SER A 57 -10.94 -0.40 -10.67
CA SER A 57 -11.31 0.96 -10.22
C SER A 57 -12.62 0.97 -9.40
N ALA A 58 -13.61 0.18 -9.79
CA ALA A 58 -14.84 0.02 -9.02
C ALA A 58 -14.56 -0.63 -7.65
N LEU A 59 -13.68 -1.63 -7.60
CA LEU A 59 -13.29 -2.29 -6.36
C LEU A 59 -12.46 -1.38 -5.44
N LEU A 60 -11.64 -0.48 -6.00
CA LEU A 60 -10.98 0.60 -5.25
C LEU A 60 -12.00 1.57 -4.64
N ALA A 61 -13.02 1.95 -5.40
CA ALA A 61 -14.09 2.81 -4.89
C ALA A 61 -14.84 2.11 -3.74
N VAL A 62 -15.18 0.83 -3.92
CA VAL A 62 -15.80 0.01 -2.87
C VAL A 62 -14.89 -0.08 -1.63
N SER A 63 -13.60 -0.36 -1.81
CA SER A 63 -12.63 -0.43 -0.71
C SER A 63 -12.58 0.89 0.06
N THR A 64 -12.52 2.02 -0.64
CA THR A 64 -12.48 3.36 -0.03
C THR A 64 -13.76 3.63 0.78
N VAL A 65 -14.93 3.25 0.24
CA VAL A 65 -16.22 3.40 0.94
C VAL A 65 -16.28 2.51 2.19
N LEU A 66 -15.82 1.26 2.09
CA LEU A 66 -15.75 0.33 3.22
C LEU A 66 -14.76 0.81 4.29
N GLN A 67 -13.63 1.38 3.87
CA GLN A 67 -12.65 1.98 4.78
C GLN A 67 -13.24 3.19 5.50
N ALA A 68 -13.91 4.08 4.78
CA ALA A 68 -14.59 5.23 5.36
C ALA A 68 -15.66 4.77 6.37
N ALA A 69 -16.45 3.75 6.02
CA ALA A 69 -17.43 3.13 6.92
C ALA A 69 -16.78 2.43 8.12
N ALA A 70 -15.61 1.81 7.97
CA ALA A 70 -14.89 1.23 9.10
C ALA A 70 -14.42 2.32 10.07
N LEU A 71 -13.98 3.47 9.56
CA LEU A 71 -13.54 4.60 10.37
C LEU A 71 -14.69 5.36 11.06
N THR A 72 -15.93 5.28 10.55
CA THR A 72 -17.10 5.89 11.23
C THR A 72 -17.47 5.13 12.49
N VAL A 73 -17.38 3.79 12.45
CA VAL A 73 -17.74 2.90 13.56
C VAL A 73 -16.51 2.32 14.27
N GLY A 74 -15.34 2.94 14.12
CA GLY A 74 -14.08 2.33 14.50
C GLY A 74 -12.97 3.30 14.88
N SER A 75 -11.98 2.76 15.58
CA SER A 75 -10.73 3.46 15.90
C SER A 75 -9.77 3.45 14.70
N LEU A 76 -9.13 4.60 14.45
CA LEU A 76 -8.07 4.73 13.44
C LEU A 76 -6.92 3.76 13.75
N SER A 77 -6.57 3.64 15.02
CA SER A 77 -5.55 2.73 15.56
C SER A 77 -5.85 1.24 15.32
N LEU A 78 -7.14 0.88 15.11
CA LEU A 78 -7.55 -0.49 14.76
C LEU A 78 -7.61 -0.68 13.24
N VAL A 79 -8.24 0.26 12.53
CA VAL A 79 -8.55 0.11 11.11
C VAL A 79 -7.27 0.06 10.26
N GLN A 80 -6.30 0.92 10.52
CA GLN A 80 -5.09 1.02 9.67
C GLN A 80 -4.21 -0.25 9.73
N PRO A 81 -3.89 -0.82 10.90
CA PRO A 81 -3.22 -2.12 10.97
C PRO A 81 -4.03 -3.24 10.31
N LEU A 82 -5.35 -3.22 10.42
CA LEU A 82 -6.19 -4.25 9.80
C LEU A 82 -6.17 -4.17 8.27
N LEU A 83 -6.06 -2.96 7.71
CA LEU A 83 -5.88 -2.77 6.27
C LEU A 83 -4.54 -3.35 5.76
N ALA A 84 -3.51 -3.47 6.60
CA ALA A 84 -2.27 -4.15 6.21
C ALA A 84 -2.49 -5.64 5.89
N ALA A 85 -3.59 -6.25 6.34
CA ALA A 85 -4.01 -7.58 5.91
C ALA A 85 -4.35 -7.66 4.41
N GLU A 86 -4.48 -6.53 3.71
CA GLU A 86 -4.57 -6.50 2.25
C GLU A 86 -3.44 -7.29 1.61
N LEU A 87 -2.20 -7.14 2.08
CA LEU A 87 -1.05 -7.86 1.51
C LEU A 87 -1.23 -9.38 1.56
N LEU A 88 -1.86 -9.88 2.63
CA LEU A 88 -2.23 -11.28 2.80
C LEU A 88 -3.26 -11.67 1.71
N PHE A 89 -4.31 -10.87 1.57
CA PHE A 89 -5.34 -11.10 0.55
C PHE A 89 -4.81 -10.97 -0.87
N THR A 90 -3.89 -10.04 -1.16
CA THR A 90 -3.29 -9.87 -2.49
C THR A 90 -2.55 -11.12 -2.91
N LEU A 91 -1.81 -11.74 -2.00
CA LEU A 91 -1.15 -13.02 -2.29
C LEU A 91 -2.15 -14.16 -2.47
N ALA A 92 -3.16 -14.26 -1.60
CA ALA A 92 -4.16 -15.32 -1.70
C ALA A 92 -4.93 -15.22 -3.02
N VAL A 93 -5.46 -14.04 -3.34
CA VAL A 93 -6.16 -13.74 -4.60
C VAL A 93 -5.21 -13.89 -5.79
N GLY A 94 -3.98 -13.39 -5.70
CA GLY A 94 -2.97 -13.55 -6.75
C GLY A 94 -2.66 -15.02 -7.04
N SER A 95 -2.50 -15.85 -6.01
CA SER A 95 -2.25 -17.29 -6.18
C SER A 95 -3.42 -18.01 -6.86
N LEU A 96 -4.66 -17.60 -6.57
CA LEU A 96 -5.87 -18.12 -7.20
C LEU A 96 -5.99 -17.67 -8.66
N VAL A 97 -5.70 -16.40 -8.96
CA VAL A 97 -5.84 -15.80 -10.29
C VAL A 97 -4.73 -16.26 -11.25
N PHE A 98 -3.50 -16.38 -10.76
CA PHE A 98 -2.33 -16.79 -11.57
C PHE A 98 -1.99 -18.28 -11.45
N HIS A 99 -2.80 -19.05 -10.71
CA HIS A 99 -2.64 -20.50 -10.48
C HIS A 99 -1.22 -20.92 -10.03
N HIS A 100 -0.53 -20.06 -9.28
CA HIS A 100 0.81 -20.33 -8.76
C HIS A 100 0.80 -20.30 -7.23
N ALA A 101 1.21 -21.41 -6.62
CA ALA A 101 1.32 -21.50 -5.17
C ALA A 101 2.49 -20.65 -4.65
N PRO A 102 2.30 -19.90 -3.55
CA PRO A 102 3.40 -19.17 -2.92
C PRO A 102 4.47 -20.15 -2.41
N ASP A 103 5.74 -19.77 -2.54
CA ASP A 103 6.82 -20.57 -1.98
C ASP A 103 6.77 -20.59 -0.44
N ARG A 104 7.51 -21.52 0.18
CA ARG A 104 7.53 -21.66 1.65
C ARG A 104 7.95 -20.38 2.38
N ARG A 105 8.83 -19.58 1.79
CA ARG A 105 9.34 -18.34 2.40
C ARG A 105 8.29 -17.23 2.41
N THR A 106 7.53 -17.11 1.32
CA THR A 106 6.37 -16.23 1.18
C THR A 106 5.28 -16.61 2.17
N TRP A 107 5.03 -17.92 2.32
CA TRP A 107 4.04 -18.42 3.28
C TRP A 107 4.45 -18.16 4.74
N LEU A 108 5.73 -18.31 5.09
CA LEU A 108 6.23 -17.94 6.42
C LEU A 108 6.09 -16.44 6.70
N ALA A 109 6.37 -15.59 5.70
CA ALA A 109 6.21 -14.14 5.82
C ALA A 109 4.74 -13.74 6.02
N PHE A 110 3.83 -14.42 5.32
CA PHE A 110 2.38 -14.30 5.48
C PHE A 110 1.95 -14.66 6.92
N VAL A 111 2.39 -15.81 7.43
CA VAL A 111 2.06 -16.25 8.79
C VAL A 111 2.61 -15.29 9.83
N ALA A 112 3.83 -14.80 9.65
CA ALA A 112 4.43 -13.80 10.54
C ALA A 112 3.60 -12.50 10.58
N LEU A 113 3.19 -11.97 9.43
CA LEU A 113 2.35 -10.78 9.35
C LEU A 113 0.98 -11.01 10.04
N ALA A 114 0.33 -12.14 9.78
CA ALA A 114 -0.96 -12.49 10.37
C ALA A 114 -0.88 -12.64 11.89
N LEU A 115 0.13 -13.36 12.40
CA LEU A 115 0.37 -13.52 13.84
C LEU A 115 0.71 -12.18 14.49
N GLY A 116 1.55 -11.37 13.84
CA GLY A 116 1.94 -10.06 14.36
C GLY A 116 0.74 -9.13 14.51
N LEU A 117 -0.13 -9.11 13.50
CA LEU A 117 -1.36 -8.32 13.53
C LEU A 117 -2.34 -8.81 14.60
N GLY A 118 -2.55 -10.12 14.70
CA GLY A 118 -3.41 -10.70 15.73
C GLY A 118 -2.90 -10.43 17.15
N LEU A 119 -1.58 -10.53 17.35
CA LEU A 119 -0.94 -10.26 18.63
C LEU A 119 -1.00 -8.77 18.99
N PHE A 120 -0.70 -7.90 18.04
CA PHE A 120 -0.80 -6.45 18.22
C PHE A 120 -2.22 -6.04 18.58
N LEU A 121 -3.23 -6.43 17.79
CA LEU A 121 -4.61 -6.05 18.03
C LEU A 121 -5.19 -6.64 19.33
N GLY A 122 -4.85 -7.90 19.65
CA GLY A 122 -5.26 -8.55 20.89
C GLY A 122 -4.63 -7.92 22.14
N ALA A 123 -3.37 -7.49 22.05
CA ALA A 123 -2.66 -6.83 23.15
C ALA A 123 -3.09 -5.37 23.32
N ALA A 124 -3.13 -4.61 22.22
CA ALA A 124 -3.40 -3.18 22.19
C ALA A 124 -4.83 -2.84 22.67
N ALA A 125 -5.79 -3.74 22.43
CA ALA A 125 -7.20 -3.59 22.80
C ALA A 125 -7.72 -2.14 22.60
N PRO A 126 -7.58 -1.58 21.38
CA PRO A 126 -7.86 -0.17 21.14
C PRO A 126 -9.33 0.14 21.44
N THR A 127 -9.54 1.18 22.24
CA THR A 127 -10.86 1.69 22.58
C THR A 127 -11.17 2.93 21.76
N GLU A 128 -12.41 3.03 21.30
CA GLU A 128 -12.86 4.17 20.52
C GLU A 128 -12.79 5.45 21.35
N GLY A 129 -12.24 6.50 20.73
CA GLY A 129 -12.28 7.86 21.24
C GLY A 129 -13.40 8.66 20.59
N ARG A 130 -13.15 9.94 20.32
CA ARG A 130 -14.08 10.88 19.68
C ARG A 130 -14.19 10.63 18.17
N SER A 131 -15.37 10.90 17.61
CA SER A 131 -15.64 10.81 16.17
C SER A 131 -15.01 11.95 15.36
N ALA A 132 -14.72 13.09 16.00
CA ALA A 132 -14.07 14.25 15.39
C ALA A 132 -13.10 14.91 16.39
N ALA A 133 -11.98 15.41 15.90
CA ALA A 133 -10.95 16.04 16.72
C ALA A 133 -11.30 17.49 17.07
N THR A 134 -10.80 17.96 18.22
CA THR A 134 -10.94 19.36 18.61
C THR A 134 -10.15 20.25 17.63
N PRO A 135 -10.75 21.33 17.07
CA PRO A 135 -10.13 22.11 15.99
C PRO A 135 -8.70 22.60 16.26
N GLY A 136 -8.39 22.99 17.51
CA GLY A 136 -7.04 23.43 17.90
C GLY A 136 -5.97 22.34 17.83
N ARG A 137 -6.33 21.06 17.97
CA ARG A 137 -5.37 19.94 17.87
C ARG A 137 -4.88 19.74 16.44
N TRP A 138 -5.72 20.00 15.43
CA TRP A 138 -5.36 19.86 14.02
C TRP A 138 -4.26 20.82 13.57
N LEU A 139 -4.20 22.04 14.13
CA LEU A 139 -3.11 22.98 13.82
C LEU A 139 -1.75 22.44 14.30
N LEU A 140 -1.67 21.98 15.54
CA LEU A 140 -0.44 21.43 16.12
C LEU A 140 -0.04 20.12 15.43
N VAL A 141 -0.97 19.19 15.28
CA VAL A 141 -0.72 17.89 14.65
C VAL A 141 -0.39 18.06 13.17
N GLY A 142 -1.14 18.89 12.45
CA GLY A 142 -0.88 19.18 11.03
C GLY A 142 0.47 19.85 10.82
N ALA A 143 0.86 20.78 11.69
CA ALA A 143 2.21 21.37 11.64
C ALA A 143 3.30 20.33 11.94
N ALA A 144 3.08 19.46 12.93
CA ALA A 144 4.03 18.42 13.30
C ALA A 144 4.20 17.36 12.20
N THR A 145 3.11 16.87 11.60
CA THR A 145 3.18 15.90 10.50
C THR A 145 3.79 16.52 9.25
N LEU A 146 3.43 17.76 8.91
CA LEU A 146 4.04 18.49 7.81
C LEU A 146 5.55 18.67 8.03
N LEU A 147 5.96 19.09 9.23
CA LEU A 147 7.37 19.24 9.57
C LEU A 147 8.13 17.90 9.46
N ALA A 148 7.56 16.82 10.00
CA ALA A 148 8.16 15.49 9.90
C ALA A 148 8.34 15.05 8.43
N VAL A 149 7.31 15.23 7.59
CA VAL A 149 7.38 14.94 6.15
C VAL A 149 8.45 15.78 5.47
N VAL A 150 8.51 17.09 5.74
CA VAL A 150 9.52 17.99 5.17
C VAL A 150 10.92 17.55 5.57
N LEU A 151 11.15 17.25 6.85
CA LEU A 151 12.46 16.79 7.35
C LEU A 151 12.88 15.46 6.71
N LEU A 152 11.98 14.49 6.60
CA LEU A 152 12.27 13.21 5.93
C LEU A 152 12.58 13.40 4.45
N VAL A 153 11.83 14.27 3.75
CA VAL A 153 12.09 14.59 2.34
C VAL A 153 13.45 15.28 2.19
N LEU A 154 13.79 16.24 3.07
CA LEU A 154 15.09 16.90 3.05
C LEU A 154 16.23 15.92 3.35
N ALA A 155 16.07 15.05 4.34
CA ALA A 155 17.02 13.98 4.67
C ALA A 155 17.17 12.95 3.55
N SER A 156 16.14 12.76 2.71
CA SER A 156 16.21 11.87 1.54
C SER A 156 17.02 12.46 0.38
N ARG A 157 17.24 13.78 0.33
CA ARG A 157 17.96 14.44 -0.76
C ARG A 157 19.42 14.00 -0.91
N PRO A 158 20.23 13.95 0.16
CA PRO A 158 21.62 13.50 0.06
C PRO A 158 21.78 11.98 -0.05
N THR A 159 20.74 11.20 0.23
CA THR A 159 20.82 9.73 0.23
C THR A 159 20.48 9.12 -1.14
N ARG A 160 20.89 7.87 -1.36
CA ARG A 160 20.65 7.12 -2.61
C ARG A 160 20.18 5.69 -2.31
N GLY A 161 19.58 5.04 -3.31
CA GLY A 161 19.16 3.65 -3.24
C GLY A 161 18.16 3.39 -2.10
N SER A 162 18.36 2.28 -1.39
CA SER A 162 17.45 1.79 -0.35
C SER A 162 17.19 2.78 0.78
N CYS A 163 18.20 3.57 1.19
CA CYS A 163 18.02 4.56 2.25
C CYS A 163 17.07 5.69 1.83
N ARG A 164 17.23 6.19 0.58
CA ARG A 164 16.32 7.19 0.02
C ARG A 164 14.90 6.65 -0.13
N ALA A 165 14.76 5.40 -0.58
CA ALA A 165 13.47 4.74 -0.71
C ALA A 165 12.76 4.60 0.65
N ALA A 166 13.48 4.20 1.70
CA ALA A 166 12.92 4.09 3.04
C ALA A 166 12.46 5.44 3.62
N LEU A 167 13.26 6.51 3.45
CA LEU A 167 12.90 7.85 3.94
C LEU A 167 11.67 8.43 3.23
N LEU A 168 11.60 8.27 1.91
CA LEU A 168 10.43 8.70 1.13
C LEU A 168 9.20 7.85 1.44
N ALA A 169 9.38 6.55 1.70
CA ALA A 169 8.30 5.66 2.13
C ALA A 169 7.76 6.03 3.51
N LEU A 170 8.61 6.41 4.47
CA LEU A 170 8.18 6.92 5.78
C LEU A 170 7.42 8.25 5.63
N ALA A 171 7.91 9.16 4.81
CA ALA A 171 7.22 10.43 4.55
C ALA A 171 5.84 10.20 3.91
N SER A 172 5.76 9.25 2.98
CA SER A 172 4.51 8.81 2.37
C SER A 172 3.57 8.18 3.41
N ALA A 173 4.08 7.30 4.27
CA ALA A 173 3.31 6.66 5.35
C ALA A 173 2.68 7.67 6.30
N ILE A 174 3.43 8.68 6.75
CA ILE A 174 2.91 9.75 7.60
C ILE A 174 1.79 10.51 6.90
N SER A 175 1.94 10.75 5.60
CA SER A 175 0.93 11.44 4.78
C SER A 175 -0.32 10.56 4.57
N PHE A 176 -0.18 9.25 4.40
CA PHE A 176 -1.29 8.29 4.31
C PHE A 176 -2.05 8.18 5.63
N ALA A 177 -1.35 8.02 6.76
CA ALA A 177 -1.96 8.03 8.09
C ALA A 177 -2.71 9.34 8.36
N THR A 178 -2.14 10.48 7.94
CA THR A 178 -2.81 11.80 8.01
C THR A 178 -4.06 11.84 7.13
N THR A 179 -4.00 11.25 5.93
CA THR A 179 -5.15 11.10 5.03
C THR A 179 -6.25 10.27 5.71
N ALA A 180 -5.92 9.15 6.33
CA ALA A 180 -6.88 8.33 7.06
C ALA A 180 -7.49 9.06 8.27
N ALA A 181 -6.70 9.84 9.01
CA ALA A 181 -7.19 10.69 10.09
C ALA A 181 -8.16 11.78 9.58
N LEU A 182 -7.82 12.44 8.47
CA LEU A 182 -8.72 13.42 7.83
C LEU A 182 -9.98 12.76 7.29
N MET A 183 -9.90 11.52 6.79
CA MET A 183 -11.06 10.76 6.36
C MET A 183 -11.99 10.51 7.55
N LYS A 184 -11.45 10.08 8.68
CA LYS A 184 -12.21 9.92 9.94
C LYS A 184 -12.85 11.23 10.39
N GLU A 185 -12.12 12.34 10.31
CA GLU A 185 -12.64 13.68 10.63
C GLU A 185 -13.82 14.08 9.72
N VAL A 186 -13.69 13.85 8.41
CA VAL A 186 -14.75 14.11 7.43
C VAL A 186 -15.96 13.25 7.74
N THR A 187 -15.77 11.93 7.89
CA THR A 187 -16.88 11.00 8.08
C THR A 187 -17.57 11.17 9.44
N GLY A 188 -16.85 11.56 10.48
CA GLY A 188 -17.41 11.93 11.78
C GLY A 188 -18.29 13.18 11.75
N ARG A 189 -18.10 14.09 10.78
CA ARG A 189 -18.87 15.33 10.61
C ARG A 189 -20.03 15.21 9.62
N ILE A 190 -20.11 14.14 8.85
CA ILE A 190 -21.16 13.96 7.82
C ILE A 190 -22.57 14.03 8.42
N GLY A 191 -22.76 13.43 9.61
CA GLY A 191 -24.06 13.42 10.29
C GLY A 191 -24.55 14.80 10.71
N ASP A 192 -23.63 15.69 11.10
CA ASP A 192 -23.97 17.02 11.65
C ASP A 192 -24.12 18.10 10.56
N VAL A 193 -23.35 17.99 9.47
CA VAL A 193 -23.18 19.08 8.49
C VAL A 193 -23.83 18.78 7.12
N GLY A 194 -24.13 17.51 6.83
CA GLY A 194 -24.76 17.09 5.57
C GLY A 194 -24.02 17.61 4.32
N ALA A 195 -24.74 18.31 3.43
CA ALA A 195 -24.15 18.89 2.22
C ALA A 195 -23.10 20.00 2.49
N GLY A 196 -23.07 20.58 3.69
CA GLY A 196 -22.03 21.54 4.06
C GLY A 196 -20.63 20.94 4.19
N ILE A 197 -20.50 19.60 4.11
CA ILE A 197 -19.20 18.90 4.05
C ILE A 197 -18.35 19.38 2.87
N PHE A 198 -18.96 19.79 1.75
CA PHE A 198 -18.24 20.29 0.58
C PHE A 198 -17.57 21.64 0.81
N ALA A 199 -18.04 22.41 1.79
CA ALA A 199 -17.39 23.65 2.21
C ALA A 199 -16.36 23.42 3.34
N SER A 200 -16.19 22.18 3.80
CA SER A 200 -15.33 21.86 4.94
C SER A 200 -13.87 21.73 4.51
N TRP A 201 -12.99 22.41 5.25
CA TRP A 201 -11.55 22.33 5.03
C TRP A 201 -10.96 20.89 5.11
N PRO A 202 -11.45 19.96 5.96
CA PRO A 202 -10.87 18.62 6.06
C PRO A 202 -10.97 17.83 4.76
N LEU A 203 -12.01 18.06 3.94
CA LEU A 203 -12.17 17.40 2.64
C LEU A 203 -11.07 17.81 1.65
N TYR A 204 -10.72 19.09 1.62
CA TYR A 204 -9.63 19.58 0.77
C TYR A 204 -8.26 19.17 1.30
N ALA A 205 -8.07 19.22 2.62
CA ALA A 205 -6.85 18.73 3.25
C ALA A 205 -6.65 17.23 3.00
N LEU A 206 -7.72 16.43 3.03
CA LEU A 206 -7.71 15.00 2.72
C LEU A 206 -7.18 14.76 1.30
N ALA A 207 -7.70 15.50 0.32
CA ALA A 207 -7.27 15.38 -1.07
C ALA A 207 -5.78 15.75 -1.25
N VAL A 208 -5.34 16.85 -0.63
CA VAL A 208 -3.94 17.30 -0.69
C VAL A 208 -3.00 16.31 0.00
N ALA A 209 -3.38 15.82 1.18
CA ALA A 209 -2.59 14.83 1.92
C ALA A 209 -2.48 13.52 1.14
N GLY A 210 -3.59 13.02 0.57
CA GLY A 210 -3.60 11.81 -0.25
C GLY A 210 -2.75 11.93 -1.51
N LEU A 211 -2.85 13.07 -2.21
CA LEU A 211 -2.00 13.33 -3.39
C LEU A 211 -0.52 13.41 -3.00
N THR A 212 -0.20 14.08 -1.89
CA THR A 212 1.17 14.17 -1.38
C THR A 212 1.71 12.80 -1.00
N ALA A 213 0.92 11.99 -0.29
CA ALA A 213 1.26 10.63 0.08
C ALA A 213 1.57 9.77 -1.15
N PHE A 214 0.73 9.88 -2.18
CA PHE A 214 0.91 9.15 -3.43
C PHE A 214 2.18 9.60 -4.19
N VAL A 215 2.43 10.90 -4.33
CA VAL A 215 3.64 11.41 -5.01
C VAL A 215 4.91 10.96 -4.30
N LEU A 216 4.92 11.01 -2.96
CA LEU A 216 6.04 10.52 -2.15
C LEU A 216 6.24 9.01 -2.31
N LEU A 217 5.15 8.24 -2.36
CA LEU A 217 5.19 6.79 -2.59
C LEU A 217 5.82 6.46 -3.95
N GLN A 218 5.40 7.15 -5.01
CA GLN A 218 6.01 6.98 -6.34
C GLN A 218 7.49 7.36 -6.30
N GLY A 219 7.86 8.40 -5.56
CA GLY A 219 9.26 8.77 -5.32
C GLY A 219 10.05 7.67 -4.62
N ALA A 220 9.47 7.02 -3.62
CA ALA A 220 10.09 5.92 -2.89
C ALA A 220 10.36 4.71 -3.81
N PHE A 221 9.36 4.29 -4.58
CA PHE A 221 9.48 3.18 -5.52
C PHE A 221 10.46 3.45 -6.65
N ARG A 222 10.62 4.70 -7.09
CA ARG A 222 11.63 5.08 -8.08
C ARG A 222 13.05 5.16 -7.50
N ALA A 223 13.19 5.37 -6.20
CA ALA A 223 14.48 5.59 -5.55
C ALA A 223 15.22 4.29 -5.16
N GLY A 224 14.50 3.19 -4.94
CA GLY A 224 15.09 1.94 -4.50
C GLY A 224 14.11 0.77 -4.57
N SER A 225 14.56 -0.40 -4.11
CA SER A 225 13.77 -1.63 -4.23
C SER A 225 12.52 -1.60 -3.33
N LEU A 226 11.46 -2.25 -3.80
CA LEU A 226 10.21 -2.45 -3.06
C LEU A 226 10.45 -3.06 -1.67
N THR A 227 11.46 -3.93 -1.56
CA THR A 227 11.93 -4.56 -0.31
C THR A 227 12.40 -3.58 0.75
N ALA A 228 12.95 -2.42 0.36
CA ALA A 228 13.42 -1.42 1.30
C ALA A 228 12.31 -0.44 1.73
N SER A 229 11.39 -0.10 0.81
CA SER A 229 10.34 0.87 1.06
C SER A 229 9.12 0.28 1.78
N GLN A 230 8.77 -0.98 1.50
CA GLN A 230 7.51 -1.56 1.96
C GLN A 230 7.41 -1.71 3.50
N PRO A 231 8.45 -2.18 4.21
CA PRO A 231 8.40 -2.24 5.68
C PRO A 231 8.29 -0.86 6.31
N ALA A 232 9.01 0.11 5.75
CA ALA A 232 8.99 1.50 6.19
C ALA A 232 7.60 2.12 5.99
N LEU A 233 6.95 1.81 4.86
CA LEU A 233 5.58 2.25 4.57
C LEU A 233 4.58 1.64 5.56
N THR A 234 4.58 0.31 5.72
CA THR A 234 3.60 -0.41 6.55
C THR A 234 3.75 -0.09 8.04
N LEU A 235 4.98 -0.13 8.57
CA LEU A 235 5.22 0.19 9.98
C LEU A 235 5.02 1.68 10.24
N GLY A 236 5.50 2.54 9.34
CA GLY A 236 5.30 3.98 9.45
C GLY A 236 3.83 4.35 9.50
N ASP A 237 3.01 3.72 8.66
CA ASP A 237 1.58 4.02 8.57
C ASP A 237 0.85 3.53 9.83
N ALA A 238 1.09 2.29 10.26
CA ALA A 238 0.48 1.74 11.46
C ALA A 238 0.84 2.57 12.72
N LEU A 239 2.13 2.88 12.91
CA LEU A 239 2.60 3.64 14.07
C LEU A 239 2.09 5.07 14.06
N THR A 240 2.10 5.73 12.89
CA THR A 240 1.59 7.10 12.77
C THR A 240 0.07 7.13 13.00
N SER A 241 -0.66 6.16 12.47
CA SER A 241 -2.11 6.05 12.65
C SER A 241 -2.51 5.84 14.10
N VAL A 242 -1.77 5.01 14.83
CA VAL A 242 -1.89 4.83 16.28
C VAL A 242 -1.64 6.17 17.02
N ALA A 243 -0.55 6.85 16.71
CA ALA A 243 -0.22 8.13 17.35
C ALA A 243 -1.27 9.21 17.06
N LEU A 244 -1.76 9.30 15.82
CA LEU A 244 -2.82 10.22 15.41
C LEU A 244 -4.15 9.86 16.08
N GLY A 245 -4.48 8.58 16.18
CA GLY A 245 -5.64 8.06 16.92
C GLY A 245 -5.66 8.56 18.36
N TRP A 246 -4.54 8.42 19.06
CA TRP A 246 -4.39 8.87 20.44
C TRP A 246 -4.47 10.40 20.57
N VAL A 247 -3.68 11.14 19.79
CA VAL A 247 -3.57 12.61 19.93
C VAL A 247 -4.83 13.33 19.44
N LEU A 248 -5.34 13.02 18.25
CA LEU A 248 -6.46 13.74 17.64
C LEU A 248 -7.80 13.27 18.21
N PHE A 249 -7.97 11.96 18.35
CA PHE A 249 -9.26 11.35 18.63
C PHE A 249 -9.38 10.85 20.07
N ASP A 250 -8.36 10.98 20.93
CA ASP A 250 -8.42 10.48 22.32
C ASP A 250 -8.61 8.95 22.38
N GLU A 251 -8.17 8.22 21.34
CA GLU A 251 -8.23 6.76 21.32
C GLU A 251 -7.23 6.18 22.32
N HIS A 252 -7.68 5.27 23.17
CA HIS A 252 -6.83 4.68 24.21
C HIS A 252 -6.35 3.29 23.78
N ILE A 253 -5.04 3.08 23.88
CA ILE A 253 -4.38 1.78 23.70
C ILE A 253 -3.94 1.31 25.07
N GLY A 254 -4.28 0.06 25.43
CA GLY A 254 -3.98 -0.52 26.73
C GLY A 254 -2.49 -0.85 26.90
N LEU A 255 -1.64 0.17 27.03
CA LEU A 255 -0.16 0.09 27.18
C LEU A 255 0.32 -0.44 28.56
N GLY A 256 -0.41 -1.38 29.18
CA GLY A 256 -0.06 -1.98 30.47
C GLY A 256 1.03 -3.07 30.38
N LEU A 257 0.93 -4.11 31.23
CA LEU A 257 1.76 -5.36 31.20
C LEU A 257 1.77 -6.11 29.85
N ARG A 258 1.13 -5.57 28.82
CA ARG A 258 0.97 -6.08 27.46
C ARG A 258 1.98 -5.48 26.46
N LEU A 259 2.95 -4.69 26.93
CA LEU A 259 3.99 -4.10 26.08
C LEU A 259 4.81 -5.15 25.31
N VAL A 260 5.11 -6.28 25.94
CA VAL A 260 5.91 -7.36 25.34
C VAL A 260 5.21 -7.99 24.11
N PRO A 261 3.95 -8.46 24.21
CA PRO A 261 3.25 -8.97 23.03
C PRO A 261 3.00 -7.89 21.97
N GLU A 262 2.82 -6.62 22.35
CA GLU A 262 2.67 -5.53 21.40
C GLU A 262 3.94 -5.29 20.56
N ILE A 263 5.10 -5.19 21.22
CA ILE A 263 6.41 -5.06 20.54
C ILE A 263 6.67 -6.28 19.66
N LEU A 264 6.38 -7.48 20.15
CA LEU A 264 6.51 -8.71 19.37
C LEU A 264 5.57 -8.71 18.15
N GLY A 265 4.35 -8.19 18.29
CA GLY A 265 3.39 -8.03 17.21
C GLY A 265 3.91 -7.10 16.12
N ILE A 266 4.41 -5.93 16.51
CA ILE A 266 5.03 -4.95 15.61
C ILE A 266 6.25 -5.55 14.89
N ALA A 267 7.10 -6.27 15.62
CA ALA A 267 8.27 -6.95 15.05
C ALA A 267 7.88 -8.02 14.02
N LEU A 268 6.84 -8.80 14.31
CA LEU A 268 6.28 -9.82 13.40
C LEU A 268 5.64 -9.19 12.15
N ILE A 269 4.92 -8.08 12.28
CA ILE A 269 4.39 -7.30 11.16
C ILE A 269 5.55 -6.82 10.27
N GLY A 270 6.60 -6.27 10.87
CA GLY A 270 7.79 -5.82 10.16
C GLY A 270 8.48 -6.97 9.41
N ALA A 271 8.76 -8.08 10.10
CA ALA A 271 9.41 -9.25 9.50
C ALA A 271 8.57 -9.88 8.39
N GLY A 272 7.26 -10.00 8.58
CA GLY A 272 6.33 -10.48 7.56
C GLY A 272 6.29 -9.57 6.34
N THR A 273 6.21 -8.25 6.55
CA THR A 273 6.20 -7.27 5.45
C THR A 273 7.50 -7.32 4.64
N VAL A 274 8.66 -7.42 5.31
CA VAL A 274 9.97 -7.62 4.65
C VAL A 274 9.97 -8.90 3.82
N GLY A 275 9.55 -10.02 4.40
CA GLY A 275 9.52 -11.31 3.70
C GLY A 275 8.59 -11.31 2.48
N LEU A 276 7.44 -10.66 2.58
CA LEU A 276 6.47 -10.49 1.50
C LEU A 276 7.01 -9.59 0.38
N ALA A 277 7.66 -8.49 0.74
CA ALA A 277 8.29 -7.60 -0.24
C ALA A 277 9.43 -8.32 -0.99
N HIS A 278 10.19 -9.18 -0.29
CA HIS A 278 11.23 -10.01 -0.90
C HIS A 278 10.65 -11.04 -1.87
N ALA A 279 9.52 -11.66 -1.54
CA ALA A 279 8.82 -12.57 -2.44
C ALA A 279 8.33 -11.85 -3.71
N ALA A 280 7.70 -10.68 -3.55
CA ALA A 280 7.20 -9.88 -4.66
C ALA A 280 8.33 -9.45 -5.63
N SER A 281 9.47 -9.00 -5.09
CA SER A 281 10.63 -8.60 -5.91
C SER A 281 11.26 -9.75 -6.71
N GLN A 282 11.17 -10.99 -6.20
CA GLN A 282 11.69 -12.16 -6.89
C GLN A 282 10.78 -12.58 -8.05
N HIS A 283 9.46 -12.41 -7.92
CA HIS A 283 8.52 -12.64 -9.01
C HIS A 283 8.63 -11.58 -10.13
N GLU A 284 8.89 -10.30 -9.81
CA GLU A 284 9.17 -9.27 -10.85
C GLU A 284 10.45 -9.56 -11.65
N THR A 285 11.43 -10.23 -11.03
CA THR A 285 12.66 -10.66 -11.72
C THR A 285 12.41 -11.86 -12.63
N TRP A 286 11.44 -12.71 -12.29
CA TRP A 286 11.02 -13.85 -13.10
C TRP A 286 10.31 -13.43 -14.38
N ASP A 287 9.46 -12.39 -14.31
CA ASP A 287 8.73 -11.82 -15.47
C ASP A 287 9.68 -11.18 -16.49
N LYS A 288 10.86 -10.73 -16.06
CA LYS A 288 11.93 -10.24 -16.96
C LYS A 288 12.83 -11.38 -17.48
N GLY A 289 12.85 -12.53 -16.82
CA GLY A 289 13.70 -13.67 -17.14
C GLY A 289 13.10 -14.69 -18.11
N SER A 290 11.77 -14.70 -18.28
CA SER A 290 11.07 -15.65 -19.16
C SER A 290 10.96 -15.19 -20.62
N GLY A 291 11.27 -13.93 -20.94
CA GLY A 291 11.28 -13.38 -22.31
C GLY A 291 12.60 -13.54 -23.08
N GLY A 292 13.59 -14.29 -22.56
CA GLY A 292 14.97 -14.16 -23.03
C GLY A 292 15.83 -15.42 -23.05
N THR A 293 15.28 -16.64 -23.03
CA THR A 293 16.10 -17.85 -23.21
C THR A 293 15.39 -18.91 -24.03
N GLY A 294 15.57 -18.83 -25.35
CA GLY A 294 15.29 -19.95 -26.25
C GLY A 294 14.97 -19.47 -27.66
N THR A 295 15.85 -19.81 -28.61
CA THR A 295 15.70 -19.71 -30.09
C THR A 295 16.37 -18.54 -30.86
N GLY A 296 17.31 -17.80 -30.27
CA GLY A 296 18.14 -16.83 -31.04
C GLY A 296 19.51 -17.35 -31.52
N GLY A 297 20.12 -18.30 -30.79
CA GLY A 297 21.53 -18.66 -30.99
C GLY A 297 21.80 -19.77 -32.03
N ALA A 298 20.82 -20.62 -32.34
CA ALA A 298 21.04 -21.80 -33.19
C ALA A 298 20.83 -21.53 -34.70
N THR A 299 20.09 -20.47 -35.05
CA THR A 299 19.78 -20.11 -36.44
C THR A 299 20.87 -19.22 -37.05
N ALA A 300 21.53 -18.38 -36.25
CA ALA A 300 22.64 -17.53 -36.70
C ALA A 300 23.91 -18.34 -37.01
N SER A 301 24.22 -19.39 -36.23
CA SER A 301 25.40 -20.24 -36.49
C SER A 301 25.22 -21.16 -37.70
N ARG A 302 24.00 -21.65 -37.96
CA ARG A 302 23.69 -22.45 -39.16
C ARG A 302 23.65 -21.61 -40.44
N SER A 303 23.23 -20.34 -40.37
CA SER A 303 23.28 -19.41 -41.51
C SER A 303 24.72 -19.05 -41.89
N ALA A 304 25.58 -18.78 -40.90
CA ALA A 304 26.99 -18.47 -41.14
C ALA A 304 27.78 -19.67 -41.69
N ALA A 305 27.47 -20.90 -41.24
CA ALA A 305 28.09 -22.12 -41.76
C ALA A 305 27.68 -22.42 -43.22
N ARG A 306 26.41 -22.15 -43.58
CA ARG A 306 25.89 -22.39 -44.95
C ARG A 306 26.31 -21.32 -45.96
N ALA A 307 26.68 -20.12 -45.48
CA ALA A 307 27.24 -19.05 -46.31
C ALA A 307 28.74 -19.25 -46.61
N ARG A 308 29.50 -19.91 -45.72
CA ARG A 308 30.91 -20.26 -45.98
C ARG A 308 31.08 -21.41 -46.96
N SER A 309 30.17 -22.39 -47.00
CA SER A 309 30.24 -23.51 -47.95
C SER A 309 29.81 -23.16 -49.39
N ARG A 310 29.42 -21.92 -49.67
CA ARG A 310 29.01 -21.43 -51.00
C ARG A 310 30.02 -20.47 -51.64
N ARG A 311 31.16 -20.21 -50.99
CA ARG A 311 32.18 -19.24 -51.40
C ARG A 311 33.56 -19.84 -51.66
N GLU A 312 33.65 -21.14 -51.92
CA GLU A 312 34.89 -21.76 -52.40
C GLU A 312 34.60 -22.50 -53.72
N PRO A 313 35.03 -21.95 -54.87
CA PRO A 313 35.29 -22.71 -56.09
C PRO A 313 36.66 -23.40 -56.05
#